data_AF-A0A6M1YZN0-F1
#
_entry.id   AF-A0A6M1YZN0-F1
#
_cell.length_a   1.000
_cell.length_b   1.000
_cell.length_c   1.000
_cell.angle_alpha   90.00
_cell.angle_beta   90.00
_cell.angle_gamma   90.00
#
_symmetry.space_group_name_H-M   'P 1'
#
loop_
_entity.id
_entity.type
_entity.pdbx_description
1 polymer ?
#
loop_
_entity_poly.entity_id
_entity_poly.type
_entity_poly.pdbx_seq_one_letter_code
_entity_poly.pdbx_strand_id
1 'polypeptide(L)'
;MRILVYIIEWIVSFLIIWGLNFSLNNIYQKKISPIAASIFTFITIGFIAFFVSPYIYSFPHPFLIYLPIAIFFFIITVLKIVKPSP
;
A
#
# COMPACT_ATOMS: atom_id res chain seq x y z
N MET A 1 8.60 -10.49 -23.66
CA MET A 1 7.25 -10.78 -23.12
C MET A 1 7.20 -10.77 -21.59
N ARG A 2 8.09 -11.47 -20.87
CA ARG A 2 8.13 -11.48 -19.38
C ARG A 2 8.33 -10.10 -18.72
N ILE A 3 9.19 -9.24 -19.29
CA ILE A 3 9.44 -7.89 -18.74
C ILE A 3 8.17 -7.02 -18.77
N LEU A 4 7.37 -7.14 -19.83
CA LEU A 4 6.16 -6.35 -20.01
C LEU A 4 5.08 -6.78 -19.01
N VAL A 5 4.96 -8.09 -18.77
CA VAL A 5 4.11 -8.65 -17.72
C VAL A 5 4.56 -8.11 -16.36
N TYR A 6 5.84 -8.20 -16.02
CA TYR A 6 6.38 -7.68 -14.75
C TYR A 6 6.09 -6.19 -14.52
N ILE A 7 6.23 -5.35 -15.56
CA ILE A 7 5.91 -3.92 -15.47
C ILE A 7 4.42 -3.69 -15.23
N ILE A 8 3.55 -4.45 -15.93
CA ILE A 8 2.10 -4.37 -15.73
C ILE A 8 1.73 -4.81 -14.32
N GLU A 9 2.30 -5.90 -13.81
CA GLU A 9 2.13 -6.38 -12.43
C GLU A 9 2.48 -5.29 -11.44
N TRP A 10 3.61 -4.61 -11.65
CA TRP A 10 4.06 -3.52 -10.81
C TRP A 10 3.11 -2.33 -10.80
N ILE A 11 2.65 -1.89 -11.98
CA ILE A 11 1.71 -0.76 -12.11
C ILE A 11 0.38 -1.09 -11.43
N VAL A 12 -0.16 -2.29 -11.66
CA VAL A 12 -1.43 -2.72 -11.05
C VAL A 12 -1.29 -2.80 -9.53
N SER A 13 -0.20 -3.38 -9.04
CA SER A 13 0.11 -3.45 -7.60
C SER A 13 0.23 -2.07 -6.96
N PHE A 14 0.87 -1.14 -7.68
CA PHE A 14 1.01 0.25 -7.25
C PHE A 14 -0.35 0.93 -7.10
N LEU A 15 -1.21 0.82 -8.11
CA LEU A 15 -2.55 1.43 -8.10
C LEU A 15 -3.45 0.85 -7.00
N ILE A 16 -3.39 -0.47 -6.78
CA ILE A 16 -4.18 -1.13 -5.72
C ILE A 16 -3.71 -0.68 -4.34
N ILE A 17 -2.40 -0.71 -4.07
CA ILE A 17 -1.87 -0.30 -2.76
C ILE A 17 -2.14 1.19 -2.51
N TRP A 18 -2.03 2.03 -3.55
CA TRP A 18 -2.39 3.44 -3.45
C TRP A 18 -3.85 3.63 -3.05
N GLY A 19 -4.77 2.97 -3.76
CA GLY A 19 -6.21 3.06 -3.49
C GLY A 19 -6.57 2.56 -2.09
N LEU A 20 -5.96 1.44 -1.66
CA LEU A 20 -6.12 0.92 -0.30
C LEU A 20 -5.57 1.89 0.74
N ASN A 21 -4.37 2.44 0.54
CA ASN A 21 -3.76 3.37 1.47
C ASN A 21 -4.61 4.63 1.64
N PHE A 22 -5.08 5.22 0.54
CA PHE A 22 -5.95 6.38 0.59
C PHE A 22 -7.28 6.08 1.31
N SER A 23 -7.94 4.98 0.93
CA SER A 23 -9.27 4.63 1.44
C SER A 23 -9.23 4.27 2.93
N LEU A 24 -8.32 3.38 3.32
CA LEU A 24 -8.17 2.94 4.71
C LEU A 24 -7.75 4.09 5.62
N ASN A 25 -6.80 4.92 5.18
CA ASN A 25 -6.34 6.03 6.01
C ASN A 25 -7.46 7.04 6.23
N ASN A 26 -8.26 7.38 5.21
CA ASN A 26 -9.44 8.22 5.38
C ASN A 26 -10.49 7.59 6.30
N ILE A 27 -10.69 6.27 6.25
CA ILE A 27 -11.62 5.56 7.13
C ILE A 27 -11.12 5.61 8.59
N TYR A 28 -9.83 5.34 8.81
CA TYR A 28 -9.24 5.33 10.15
C TYR A 28 -9.12 6.73 10.75
N GLN A 29 -8.78 7.75 9.95
CA GLN A 29 -8.69 9.14 10.40
C GLN A 29 -10.01 9.68 10.96
N LYS A 30 -11.17 9.11 10.58
CA LYS A 30 -12.46 9.46 11.19
C LYS A 30 -12.59 9.05 12.66
N LYS A 31 -11.75 8.13 13.13
CA LYS A 31 -11.84 7.52 14.47
C LYS A 31 -10.59 7.70 15.32
N ILE A 32 -9.41 7.86 14.72
CA ILE A 32 -8.13 7.91 15.42
C ILE A 32 -7.22 9.00 14.86
N SER A 33 -6.12 9.30 15.57
CA SER A 33 -5.16 10.33 15.15
C SER A 33 -4.55 10.01 13.76
N PRO A 34 -4.18 11.02 12.97
CA PRO A 34 -3.64 10.81 11.61
C PRO A 34 -2.41 9.89 11.55
N ILE A 35 -1.53 9.99 12.54
CA ILE A 35 -0.34 9.14 12.66
C ILE A 35 -0.75 7.70 12.91
N ALA A 36 -1.65 7.47 13.89
CA ALA A 36 -2.15 6.13 14.19
C ALA A 36 -2.88 5.53 12.97
N ALA A 37 -3.72 6.33 12.29
CA ALA A 37 -4.41 5.91 11.07
C ALA A 37 -3.44 5.45 9.97
N SER A 38 -2.32 6.14 9.79
CA SER A 38 -1.28 5.74 8.83
C SER A 38 -0.60 4.43 9.22
N ILE A 39 -0.29 4.24 10.51
CA ILE A 39 0.30 3.00 11.02
C ILE A 39 -0.67 1.82 10.83
N PHE A 40 -1.93 1.97 11.23
CA PHE A 40 -2.95 0.92 11.08
C PHE A 40 -3.22 0.60 9.61
N THR A 41 -3.22 1.62 8.74
CA THR A 41 -3.36 1.42 7.29
C THR A 41 -2.19 0.59 6.75
N PHE A 42 -0.96 0.94 7.09
CA PHE A 42 0.23 0.21 6.66
C PHE A 42 0.22 -1.25 7.13
N ILE A 43 -0.13 -1.49 8.40
CA ILE A 43 -0.25 -2.84 8.96
C ILE A 43 -1.32 -3.64 8.21
N THR A 44 -2.49 -3.05 7.96
CA THR A 44 -3.60 -3.70 7.27
C THR A 44 -3.23 -4.07 5.83
N ILE A 45 -2.58 -3.15 5.10
CA ILE A 45 -2.07 -3.42 3.75
C ILE A 45 -0.98 -4.49 3.77
N GLY A 46 -0.10 -4.47 4.76
CA GLY A 46 0.91 -5.50 4.96
C GLY A 46 0.29 -6.89 5.13
N PHE A 47 -0.76 -7.01 5.95
CA PHE A 47 -1.51 -8.26 6.10
C PHE A 47 -2.21 -8.69 4.82
N ILE A 48 -2.83 -7.76 4.09
CA ILE A 48 -3.44 -8.05 2.78
C ILE A 48 -2.38 -8.55 1.79
N ALA A 49 -1.24 -7.87 1.69
CA ALA A 49 -0.16 -8.28 0.80
C ALA A 49 0.41 -9.66 1.16
N PHE A 50 0.54 -9.99 2.45
CA PHE A 50 1.07 -11.28 2.88
C PHE A 50 0.08 -12.42 2.67
N PHE A 51 -1.19 -12.24 3.07
CA PHE A 51 -2.19 -13.30 3.07
C PHE A 51 -2.99 -13.40 1.77
N VAL A 52 -3.13 -12.31 1.02
CA VAL A 52 -4.07 -12.24 -0.10
C VAL A 52 -3.34 -12.20 -1.44
N SER A 53 -2.11 -11.67 -1.51
CA SER A 53 -1.36 -11.65 -2.77
C SER A 53 -1.05 -13.03 -3.36
N PRO A 54 -0.83 -14.11 -2.58
CA PRO A 54 -0.67 -15.46 -3.14
C PRO A 54 -1.93 -16.00 -3.86
N TYR A 55 -3.10 -15.41 -3.59
CA TYR A 55 -4.40 -15.94 -4.04
C TYR A 55 -5.12 -15.06 -5.06
N ILE A 56 -4.88 -13.74 -5.07
CA ILE A 56 -5.52 -12.83 -6.05
C ILE A 56 -4.85 -12.91 -7.41
N TYR A 57 -3.54 -13.06 -7.43
CA TYR A 57 -2.80 -13.09 -8.66
C TYR A 57 -2.00 -14.37 -8.72
N SER A 58 -2.20 -15.14 -9.78
CA SER A 58 -1.28 -16.18 -10.24
C SER A 58 0.08 -15.58 -10.66
N PHE A 59 0.52 -14.48 -10.05
CA PHE A 59 1.77 -13.84 -10.35
C PHE A 59 2.90 -14.71 -9.81
N PRO A 60 3.92 -15.01 -10.64
CA PRO A 60 4.99 -15.92 -10.28
C PRO A 60 5.96 -15.34 -9.24
N HIS A 61 5.77 -14.08 -8.84
CA HIS A 61 6.73 -13.34 -8.03
C HIS A 61 6.26 -13.14 -6.58
N PRO A 62 7.19 -13.22 -5.62
CA PRO A 62 6.87 -13.27 -4.20
C PRO A 62 6.24 -11.97 -3.69
N PHE A 63 5.48 -12.09 -2.61
CA PHE A 63 4.82 -11.02 -1.85
C PHE A 63 5.73 -9.81 -1.53
N LEU A 64 7.04 -10.00 -1.57
CA LEU A 64 8.05 -8.97 -1.33
C LEU A 64 7.99 -7.81 -2.34
N ILE A 65 7.39 -7.98 -3.52
CA ILE A 65 7.21 -6.88 -4.50
C ILE A 65 6.25 -5.80 -3.99
N TYR A 66 5.27 -6.19 -3.16
CA TYR A 66 4.27 -5.27 -2.63
C TYR A 66 4.81 -4.40 -1.48
N LEU A 67 5.82 -4.90 -0.77
CA LEU A 67 6.34 -4.25 0.43
C LEU A 67 7.02 -2.89 0.16
N PRO A 68 7.90 -2.73 -0.86
CA PRO A 68 8.46 -1.44 -1.23
C PRO A 68 7.39 -0.40 -1.57
N ILE A 69 6.34 -0.81 -2.27
CA ILE A 69 5.22 0.06 -2.66
C ILE A 69 4.45 0.49 -1.41
N ALA A 70 4.14 -0.43 -0.50
CA ALA A 70 3.44 -0.11 0.75
C ALA A 70 4.28 0.83 1.65
N ILE A 71 5.60 0.60 1.74
CA ILE A 71 6.52 1.46 2.49
C ILE A 71 6.56 2.86 1.87
N PHE A 72 6.64 2.96 0.54
CA PHE A 72 6.64 4.23 -0.17
C PHE A 72 5.40 5.08 0.18
N PHE A 73 4.21 4.48 0.12
CA PHE A 73 2.97 5.18 0.46
C PHE A 73 2.86 5.51 1.96
N PHE A 74 3.34 4.64 2.84
CA PHE A 74 3.40 4.94 4.27
C PHE A 74 4.26 6.16 4.55
N ILE A 75 5.49 6.21 4.00
CA ILE A 75 6.40 7.34 4.16
C ILE A 75 5.78 8.63 3.64
N ILE A 76 5.22 8.63 2.42
CA ILE A 76 4.57 9.82 1.86
C ILE A 76 3.42 10.29 2.75
N THR A 77 2.61 9.37 3.23
CA THR A 77 1.44 9.73 4.03
C THR A 77 1.85 10.32 5.38
N VAL A 78 2.86 9.72 6.03
CA VAL A 78 3.43 10.25 7.27
C VAL A 78 4.07 11.62 7.04
N LEU A 79 4.85 11.81 5.97
CA LEU A 79 5.46 13.10 5.63
C LEU A 79 4.40 14.19 5.42
N LYS A 80 3.30 13.88 4.72
CA LYS A 80 2.19 14.81 4.50
C LYS A 80 1.49 15.21 5.80
N ILE A 81 1.41 14.28 6.76
CA ILE A 81 0.81 14.53 8.08
C ILE A 81 1.72 15.40 8.96
N VAL A 82 3.03 15.08 8.99
CA VAL A 82 4.01 15.75 9.85
C VAL A 82 4.36 17.15 9.31
N LYS A 83 4.39 17.29 7.99
CA LYS A 83 4.63 18.55 7.31
C LYS A 83 3.43 18.83 6.41
N PRO A 84 2.29 19.29 6.96
CA PRO A 84 1.20 19.78 6.14
C PRO A 84 1.79 20.91 5.30
N SER A 85 1.97 20.66 4.01
CA SER A 85 2.38 21.69 3.05
C SER A 85 1.40 22.86 3.19
N PRO A 86 1.89 24.11 3.29
CA PRO A 86 1.05 25.29 3.41
C PRO A 86 0.10 25.45 2.23
#